data_AF-A0A6N9BEU9-F1
#
_entry.id   AF-A0A6N9BEU9-F1
#
_cell.length_a   1.000
_cell.length_b   1.000
_cell.length_c   1.000
_cell.angle_alpha   90.00
_cell.angle_beta   90.00
_cell.angle_gamma   90.00
#
_symmetry.space_group_name_H-M   'P 1'
#
loop_
_entity.id
_entity.type
_entity.pdbx_description
1 polymer ?
#
loop_
_entity_poly.entity_id
_entity_poly.type
_entity_poly.pdbx_seq_one_letter_code
_entity_poly.pdbx_strand_id
1 'polypeptide(L)'
;MLYYNITICLIASAKCPLEAGPGCRKGVDMHTSRYGKTDLPPPFRQAGTMRGDGPTLSICLRCRDGRENRNTDLDQRGGRRLAQLVADAFPDSTAARWGIRLRGVNCMSNCKRPCTIALSAPGRFTYLFGDLDPALHAGDVLSVAAAYAEAEGGHLPRPVRPKVLRAGILGRIPPLGFAGDPVEPLSPTPRHSTHGSDNV
;
A
#
# COMPACT_ATOMS: atom_id res chain seq x y z
N MET A 1 17.20 19.01 51.79
CA MET A 1 16.74 19.79 50.63
C MET A 1 15.77 18.90 49.85
N LEU A 2 14.50 18.84 50.26
CA LEU A 2 13.34 19.54 49.63
C LEU A 2 13.21 19.15 48.14
N TYR A 3 12.55 18.03 47.82
CA TYR A 3 11.10 17.92 47.49
C TYR A 3 10.58 19.01 46.54
N TYR A 4 10.26 18.63 45.30
CA TYR A 4 9.25 19.34 44.50
C TYR A 4 8.30 18.33 43.85
N ASN A 5 7.17 18.14 44.54
CA ASN A 5 5.94 17.62 44.00
C ASN A 5 5.31 18.70 43.12
N ILE A 6 4.81 18.35 41.94
CA ILE A 6 3.79 19.14 41.25
C ILE A 6 2.52 18.30 41.14
N THR A 7 1.50 18.88 41.74
CA THR A 7 0.17 18.39 42.07
C THR A 7 -0.79 18.83 40.96
N ILE A 8 -1.53 17.85 40.42
CA ILE A 8 -2.94 17.89 40.01
C ILE A 8 -3.40 18.93 38.97
N CYS A 9 -4.04 18.42 37.90
CA CYS A 9 -5.30 19.00 37.44
C CYS A 9 -6.29 17.89 37.05
N LEU A 10 -7.29 17.69 37.91
CA LEU A 10 -8.52 16.94 37.65
C LEU A 10 -9.25 17.59 36.46
N ILE A 11 -9.73 16.78 35.51
CA ILE A 11 -10.95 17.13 34.76
C ILE A 11 -11.86 15.90 34.70
N ALA A 12 -13.11 16.16 35.08
CA ALA A 12 -14.17 15.25 35.45
C ALA A 12 -14.67 14.33 34.32
N SER A 13 -15.07 13.12 34.73
CA SER A 13 -16.04 12.29 34.01
C SER A 13 -17.39 12.99 33.91
N ALA A 14 -17.94 13.07 32.70
CA ALA A 14 -19.36 13.29 32.50
C ALA A 14 -20.02 11.94 32.14
N LYS A 15 -20.69 11.34 33.12
CA LYS A 15 -21.76 10.35 32.90
C LYS A 15 -23.02 11.13 32.55
N CYS A 16 -23.67 10.80 31.44
CA CYS A 16 -25.05 11.20 31.16
C CYS A 16 -25.95 9.97 31.37
N PRO A 17 -27.04 10.07 32.16
CA PRO A 17 -27.83 8.92 32.58
C PRO A 17 -28.90 8.51 31.55
N LEU A 18 -29.29 7.23 31.68
CA LEU A 18 -30.46 6.58 31.10
C LEU A 18 -31.73 7.42 31.25
N GLU A 19 -32.67 7.36 30.29
CA GLU A 19 -34.06 6.94 30.52
C GLU A 19 -34.73 6.55 29.19
N ALA A 20 -35.37 5.39 29.21
CA ALA A 20 -36.16 4.81 28.13
C ALA A 20 -37.63 5.23 28.28
N GLY A 21 -38.31 5.49 27.16
CA GLY A 21 -39.77 5.67 27.10
C GLY A 21 -40.35 5.03 25.83
N PRO A 22 -41.45 4.27 25.91
CA PRO A 22 -41.98 3.49 24.79
C PRO A 22 -43.10 4.22 24.03
N GLY A 23 -43.10 4.06 22.70
CA GLY A 23 -44.31 4.13 21.88
C GLY A 23 -44.56 5.44 21.12
N CYS A 24 -44.31 5.43 19.82
CA CYS A 24 -45.36 5.74 18.85
C CYS A 24 -44.96 5.23 17.45
N ARG A 25 -45.61 4.15 17.00
CA ARG A 25 -45.61 3.74 15.58
C ARG A 25 -46.67 4.54 14.85
N LYS A 26 -46.35 5.05 13.66
CA LYS A 26 -47.13 4.95 12.40
C LYS A 26 -46.53 5.89 11.35
N GLY A 27 -46.42 5.39 10.11
CA GLY A 27 -46.03 6.18 8.96
C GLY A 27 -45.25 5.35 7.94
N VAL A 28 -45.93 4.43 7.27
CA VAL A 28 -45.45 3.87 6.01
C VAL A 28 -45.85 4.88 4.95
N ASP A 29 -44.89 5.56 4.35
CA ASP A 29 -45.09 6.20 3.05
C ASP A 29 -43.83 6.05 2.19
N MET A 30 -44.07 5.43 1.05
CA MET A 30 -43.12 4.95 0.07
C MET A 30 -42.99 5.99 -1.04
N HIS A 31 -41.98 6.87 -1.03
CA HIS A 31 -41.37 7.34 -2.27
C HIS A 31 -40.05 8.11 -2.11
N THR A 32 -39.10 7.72 -2.96
CA THR A 32 -37.86 8.41 -3.39
C THR A 32 -36.57 8.20 -2.57
N SER A 33 -35.48 8.05 -3.33
CA SER A 33 -34.06 7.94 -2.95
C SER A 33 -33.52 6.57 -2.50
N ARG A 34 -33.31 5.68 -3.50
CA ARG A 34 -32.67 4.36 -3.37
C ARG A 34 -31.12 4.43 -3.36
N TYR A 35 -30.49 5.23 -2.50
CA TYR A 35 -29.08 5.01 -2.14
C TYR A 35 -28.84 5.49 -0.69
N GLY A 36 -29.08 4.59 0.27
CA GLY A 36 -28.72 4.78 1.67
C GLY A 36 -27.21 4.65 1.86
N LYS A 37 -26.62 5.59 2.60
CA LYS A 37 -25.19 5.71 2.93
C LYS A 37 -24.62 4.61 3.85
N THR A 38 -25.32 3.50 4.06
CA THR A 38 -24.99 2.52 5.12
C THR A 38 -24.65 1.11 4.65
N ASP A 39 -24.64 0.85 3.34
CA ASP A 39 -24.30 -0.48 2.80
C ASP A 39 -22.90 -0.52 2.17
N LEU A 40 -21.95 0.31 2.66
CA LEU A 40 -20.55 0.01 2.40
C LEU A 40 -20.18 -1.26 3.18
N PRO A 41 -19.58 -2.28 2.55
CA PRO A 41 -19.01 -3.39 3.28
C PRO A 41 -17.99 -2.83 4.29
N PRO A 42 -17.95 -3.34 5.53
CA PRO A 42 -16.99 -2.88 6.53
C PRO A 42 -15.57 -2.98 5.96
N PRO A 43 -14.64 -2.07 6.29
CA PRO A 43 -13.24 -2.22 5.88
C PRO A 43 -12.74 -3.54 6.45
N PHE A 44 -12.58 -4.53 5.55
CA PHE A 44 -11.95 -5.83 5.71
C PHE A 44 -11.71 -6.26 7.18
N ARG A 45 -12.77 -6.71 7.87
CA ARG A 45 -12.61 -7.43 9.14
C ARG A 45 -11.97 -8.78 8.82
N GLN A 46 -10.69 -8.92 9.19
CA GLN A 46 -9.80 -10.04 8.90
C GLN A 46 -10.37 -11.40 9.34
N ALA A 47 -10.39 -12.37 8.44
CA ALA A 47 -10.50 -13.78 8.77
C ALA A 47 -9.11 -14.43 8.69
N GLY A 48 -8.58 -14.88 9.83
CA GLY A 48 -7.58 -15.95 9.99
C GLY A 48 -6.19 -15.72 9.39
N THR A 49 -5.16 -15.62 10.24
CA THR A 49 -3.75 -15.59 9.84
C THR A 49 -3.33 -16.92 9.18
N MET A 50 -3.24 -16.95 7.86
CA MET A 50 -2.49 -17.97 7.13
C MET A 50 -1.00 -17.59 7.14
N ARG A 51 -0.11 -18.58 7.27
CA ARG A 51 1.34 -18.36 7.10
C ARG A 51 1.60 -17.97 5.64
N GLY A 52 1.52 -16.67 5.35
CA GLY A 52 1.51 -16.15 3.98
C GLY A 52 1.01 -14.72 3.83
N ASP A 53 0.42 -14.14 4.88
CA ASP A 53 -0.30 -12.85 4.78
C ASP A 53 0.56 -11.61 5.10
N GLY A 54 1.84 -11.81 5.41
CA GLY A 54 2.76 -10.74 5.75
C GLY A 54 3.26 -9.93 4.54
N PRO A 55 3.63 -8.65 4.76
CA PRO A 55 4.28 -7.81 3.75
C PRO A 55 5.50 -8.47 3.11
N THR A 56 5.66 -8.27 1.81
CA THR A 56 6.75 -8.85 1.03
C THR A 56 7.47 -7.76 0.23
N LEU A 57 8.79 -7.70 0.38
CA LEU A 57 9.71 -6.97 -0.48
C LEU A 57 10.21 -7.90 -1.60
N SER A 58 9.89 -7.55 -2.83
CA SER A 58 10.29 -8.28 -4.04
C SER A 58 11.30 -7.44 -4.83
N ILE A 59 12.45 -8.00 -5.20
CA ILE A 59 13.51 -7.28 -5.94
C ILE A 59 13.72 -7.92 -7.31
N CYS A 60 13.70 -7.11 -8.37
CA CYS A 60 14.01 -7.58 -9.72
C CYS A 60 15.49 -8.00 -9.82
N LEU A 61 15.76 -9.21 -10.32
CA LEU A 61 17.12 -9.78 -10.35
C LEU A 61 17.89 -9.51 -11.66
N ARG A 62 17.21 -9.19 -12.76
CA ARG A 62 17.82 -9.25 -14.12
C ARG A 62 17.94 -7.93 -14.87
N CYS A 63 17.39 -6.83 -14.33
CA CYS A 63 17.48 -5.53 -15.01
C CYS A 63 18.94 -5.06 -15.13
N ARG A 64 19.24 -4.34 -16.22
CA ARG A 64 20.52 -3.65 -16.46
C ARG A 64 20.42 -2.24 -15.89
N ASP A 65 21.43 -1.77 -15.18
CA ASP A 65 21.50 -0.41 -14.62
C ASP A 65 22.44 0.54 -15.41
N GLY A 66 23.00 0.08 -16.53
CA GLY A 66 23.87 0.86 -17.39
C GLY A 66 25.36 0.65 -17.12
N ARG A 67 25.72 -0.13 -16.10
CA ARG A 67 27.11 -0.55 -15.84
C ARG A 67 27.46 -1.86 -16.53
N GLU A 68 26.51 -2.49 -17.21
CA GLU A 68 26.70 -3.77 -17.90
C GLU A 68 26.95 -3.62 -19.39
N ASN A 69 27.78 -4.51 -19.94
CA ASN A 69 27.94 -4.70 -21.38
C ASN A 69 27.07 -5.88 -21.89
N ARG A 70 27.09 -6.15 -23.20
CA ARG A 70 26.26 -7.21 -23.81
C ARG A 70 26.49 -8.57 -23.16
N ASN A 71 27.73 -8.88 -22.78
CA ASN A 71 28.18 -10.18 -22.29
C ASN A 71 28.13 -10.30 -20.76
N THR A 72 27.66 -9.28 -20.05
CA THR A 72 27.55 -9.34 -18.58
C THR A 72 26.63 -10.47 -18.13
N ASP A 73 27.18 -11.29 -17.24
CA ASP A 73 26.50 -12.41 -16.60
C ASP A 73 25.27 -11.98 -15.78
N LEU A 74 24.41 -12.94 -15.45
CA LEU A 74 23.15 -12.66 -14.75
C LEU A 74 23.36 -12.26 -13.28
N ASP A 75 24.43 -12.73 -12.65
CA ASP A 75 24.84 -12.36 -11.29
C ASP A 75 25.39 -10.93 -11.21
N GLN A 76 25.93 -10.42 -12.31
CA GLN A 76 26.44 -9.06 -12.45
C GLN A 76 25.40 -8.10 -13.04
N ARG A 77 24.11 -8.38 -12.93
CA ARG A 77 23.05 -7.43 -13.30
C ARG A 77 22.77 -6.46 -12.17
N GLY A 78 22.41 -5.22 -12.49
CA GLY A 78 22.09 -4.19 -11.51
C GLY A 78 21.04 -4.65 -10.51
N GLY A 79 20.01 -5.35 -11.02
CA GLY A 79 18.99 -5.97 -10.17
C GLY A 79 19.57 -6.97 -9.16
N ARG A 80 20.49 -7.86 -9.60
CA ARG A 80 21.17 -8.80 -8.71
C ARG A 80 22.08 -8.06 -7.71
N ARG A 81 22.85 -7.06 -8.16
CA ARG A 81 23.69 -6.25 -7.27
C ARG A 81 22.87 -5.60 -6.16
N LEU A 82 21.73 -5.00 -6.48
CA LEU A 82 20.82 -4.42 -5.48
C LEU A 82 20.30 -5.51 -4.55
N ALA A 83 19.81 -6.63 -5.10
CA ALA A 83 19.26 -7.72 -4.32
C ALA A 83 20.27 -8.30 -3.33
N GLN A 84 21.54 -8.44 -3.72
CA GLN A 84 22.60 -8.93 -2.85
C GLN A 84 22.85 -7.97 -1.69
N LEU A 85 23.08 -6.68 -1.98
CA LEU A 85 23.32 -5.68 -0.94
C LEU A 85 22.14 -5.53 0.02
N VAL A 86 20.91 -5.64 -0.49
CA VAL A 86 19.71 -5.65 0.34
C VAL A 86 19.63 -6.93 1.18
N ALA A 87 19.94 -8.10 0.62
CA ALA A 87 19.92 -9.36 1.35
C ALA A 87 20.98 -9.41 2.46
N ASP A 88 22.17 -8.88 2.21
CA ASP A 88 23.25 -8.82 3.18
C ASP A 88 22.89 -7.91 4.37
N ALA A 89 22.25 -6.77 4.10
CA ALA A 89 21.82 -5.83 5.14
C ALA A 89 20.47 -6.19 5.80
N PHE A 90 19.72 -7.14 5.24
CA PHE A 90 18.36 -7.44 5.69
C PHE A 90 18.27 -7.95 7.14
N PRO A 91 19.09 -8.90 7.63
CA PRO A 91 18.94 -9.50 8.96
C PRO A 91 18.94 -8.48 10.11
N ASP A 92 19.75 -7.42 10.01
CA ASP A 92 19.89 -6.41 11.05
C ASP A 92 18.88 -5.26 10.94
N SER A 93 18.14 -5.22 9.83
CA SER A 93 17.24 -4.12 9.48
C SER A 93 15.94 -4.10 10.29
N THR A 94 15.34 -2.92 10.40
CA THR A 94 13.99 -2.75 10.96
C THR A 94 12.93 -3.52 10.16
N ALA A 95 13.12 -3.67 8.84
CA ALA A 95 12.20 -4.44 8.00
C ALA A 95 12.14 -5.93 8.39
N ALA A 96 13.29 -6.54 8.72
CA ALA A 96 13.33 -7.91 9.22
C ALA A 96 12.65 -8.04 10.59
N ARG A 97 12.84 -7.07 11.49
CA ARG A 97 12.18 -7.03 12.80
C ARG A 97 10.66 -6.94 12.69
N TRP A 98 10.14 -6.24 11.67
CA TRP A 98 8.71 -6.19 11.34
C TRP A 98 8.19 -7.44 10.60
N GLY A 99 9.03 -8.45 10.37
CA GLY A 99 8.62 -9.71 9.75
C GLY A 99 8.33 -9.61 8.25
N ILE A 100 8.94 -8.63 7.55
CA ILE A 100 8.87 -8.58 6.08
C ILE A 100 9.48 -9.84 5.49
N ARG A 101 8.86 -10.38 4.44
CA ARG A 101 9.49 -11.39 3.59
C ARG A 101 10.32 -10.73 2.51
N LEU A 102 11.57 -11.14 2.37
CA LEU A 102 12.43 -10.73 1.27
C LEU A 102 12.45 -11.81 0.19
N ARG A 103 12.27 -11.43 -1.08
CA ARG A 103 12.43 -12.35 -2.21
C ARG A 103 13.02 -11.67 -3.44
N GLY A 104 13.70 -12.47 -4.26
CA GLY A 104 14.06 -12.10 -5.62
C GLY A 104 12.96 -12.48 -6.62
N VAL A 105 12.78 -11.67 -7.65
CA VAL A 105 11.94 -11.95 -8.81
C VAL A 105 12.80 -11.90 -10.06
N ASN A 106 12.82 -12.99 -10.83
CA ASN A 106 13.68 -13.12 -12.00
C ASN A 106 13.51 -11.94 -12.97
N CYS A 107 12.29 -11.50 -13.25
CA CYS A 107 12.04 -10.34 -14.08
C CYS A 107 10.74 -9.65 -13.66
N MET A 108 10.75 -8.33 -13.58
CA MET A 108 9.54 -7.49 -13.37
C MET A 108 9.17 -6.70 -14.64
N SER A 109 9.76 -7.02 -15.79
CA SER A 109 9.49 -6.39 -17.10
C SER A 109 9.62 -4.87 -17.16
N ASN A 110 10.36 -4.28 -16.22
CA ASN A 110 10.47 -2.83 -16.05
C ASN A 110 11.90 -2.33 -16.33
N CYS A 111 12.56 -2.90 -17.34
CA CYS A 111 13.98 -2.66 -17.62
C CYS A 111 14.32 -1.20 -17.94
N LYS A 112 13.34 -0.37 -18.33
CA LYS A 112 13.53 1.07 -18.60
C LYS A 112 13.74 1.91 -17.34
N ARG A 113 13.39 1.40 -16.15
CA ARG A 113 13.52 2.08 -14.86
C ARG A 113 14.25 1.20 -13.82
N PRO A 114 15.52 0.84 -14.08
CA PRO A 114 16.31 -0.03 -13.21
C PRO A 114 16.82 0.71 -11.96
N CYS A 115 17.05 0.09 -10.81
CA CYS A 115 16.63 -1.24 -10.38
C CYS A 115 15.22 -1.18 -9.76
N THR A 116 14.40 -2.21 -10.01
CA THR A 116 12.98 -2.21 -9.61
C THR A 116 12.73 -3.08 -8.38
N ILE A 117 11.92 -2.56 -7.44
CA ILE A 117 11.38 -3.31 -6.31
C ILE A 117 9.86 -3.22 -6.26
N ALA A 118 9.21 -4.18 -5.61
CA ALA A 118 7.81 -4.13 -5.29
C ALA A 118 7.56 -4.44 -3.80
N LEU A 119 6.60 -3.73 -3.21
CA LEU A 119 6.07 -3.98 -1.87
C LEU A 119 4.61 -4.40 -2.00
N SER A 120 4.26 -5.57 -1.46
CA SER A 120 2.92 -6.13 -1.58
C SER A 120 2.53 -6.96 -0.36
N ALA A 121 1.25 -6.95 -0.02
CA ALA A 121 0.64 -7.86 0.95
C ALA A 121 -0.85 -8.06 0.60
N PRO A 122 -1.48 -9.17 1.05
CA PRO A 122 -2.94 -9.33 0.95
C PRO A 122 -3.68 -8.14 1.57
N GLY A 123 -4.71 -7.65 0.87
CA GLY A 123 -5.52 -6.52 1.33
C GLY A 123 -4.79 -5.17 1.43
N ARG A 124 -3.54 -5.07 0.94
CA ARG A 124 -2.76 -3.82 0.96
C ARG A 124 -2.47 -3.32 -0.44
N PHE A 125 -2.24 -2.01 -0.56
CA PHE A 125 -1.72 -1.43 -1.79
C PHE A 125 -0.39 -2.07 -2.17
N THR A 126 -0.24 -2.38 -3.45
CA THR A 126 1.05 -2.78 -4.02
C THR A 126 1.78 -1.55 -4.54
N TYR A 127 3.03 -1.36 -4.15
CA TYR A 127 3.89 -0.28 -4.66
C TYR A 127 4.96 -0.84 -5.56
N LEU A 128 5.22 -0.17 -6.67
CA LEU A 128 6.36 -0.42 -7.54
C LEU A 128 7.28 0.79 -7.52
N PHE A 129 8.57 0.55 -7.30
CA PHE A 129 9.59 1.59 -7.36
C PHE A 129 10.70 1.20 -8.33
N GLY A 130 11.32 2.19 -8.98
CA GLY A 130 12.42 2.03 -9.91
C GLY A 130 13.47 3.12 -9.74
N ASP A 131 14.42 3.16 -10.69
CA ASP A 131 15.49 4.17 -10.75
C ASP A 131 16.43 4.12 -9.53
N LEU A 132 16.57 2.92 -8.96
CA LEU A 132 17.44 2.68 -7.83
C LEU A 132 18.85 2.34 -8.30
N ASP A 133 19.81 3.13 -7.84
CA ASP A 133 21.23 2.74 -7.85
C ASP A 133 21.49 1.60 -6.84
N PRO A 134 21.88 0.38 -7.28
CA PRO A 134 22.28 -0.72 -6.41
C PRO A 134 23.37 -0.36 -5.40
N ALA A 135 24.33 0.48 -5.76
CA ALA A 135 25.47 0.78 -4.90
C ALA A 135 25.12 1.71 -3.72
N LEU A 136 24.00 2.44 -3.81
CA LEU A 136 23.67 3.52 -2.86
C LEU A 136 22.39 3.24 -2.07
N HIS A 137 21.39 2.62 -2.69
CA HIS A 137 20.02 2.70 -2.18
C HIS A 137 19.52 1.44 -1.46
N ALA A 138 20.40 0.48 -1.13
CA ALA A 138 19.99 -0.71 -0.37
C ALA A 138 19.34 -0.33 0.98
N GLY A 139 19.90 0.65 1.69
CA GLY A 139 19.34 1.16 2.95
C GLY A 139 17.98 1.86 2.76
N ASP A 140 17.80 2.63 1.69
CA ASP A 140 16.51 3.26 1.36
C ASP A 140 15.43 2.21 1.07
N VAL A 141 15.78 1.14 0.35
CA VAL A 141 14.89 0.01 0.07
C VAL A 141 14.40 -0.64 1.37
N LEU A 142 15.31 -0.91 2.31
CA LEU A 142 14.96 -1.47 3.62
C LEU A 142 14.11 -0.50 4.45
N SER A 143 14.42 0.79 4.39
CA SER A 143 13.69 1.84 5.11
C SER A 143 12.24 1.95 4.65
N VAL A 144 11.99 1.96 3.33
CA VAL A 144 10.62 1.99 2.80
C VAL A 144 9.88 0.69 3.06
N ALA A 145 10.59 -0.44 3.07
CA ALA A 145 10.00 -1.73 3.40
C ALA A 145 9.52 -1.74 4.86
N ALA A 146 10.33 -1.27 5.81
CA ALA A 146 9.93 -1.12 7.20
C ALA A 146 8.69 -0.21 7.36
N ALA A 147 8.71 0.98 6.73
CA ALA A 147 7.56 1.89 6.74
C ALA A 147 6.29 1.25 6.14
N TYR A 148 6.44 0.40 5.12
CA TYR A 148 5.32 -0.33 4.54
C TYR A 148 4.76 -1.39 5.45
N ALA A 149 5.61 -2.10 6.22
CA ALA A 149 5.14 -3.08 7.19
C ALA A 149 4.29 -2.42 8.28
N GLU A 150 4.81 -1.32 8.83
CA GLU A 150 4.17 -0.54 9.90
C GLU A 150 2.84 0.09 9.45
N ALA A 151 2.74 0.58 8.20
CA ALA A 151 1.56 1.27 7.71
C ALA A 151 0.32 0.36 7.56
N GLU A 152 -0.74 0.65 8.30
CA GLU A 152 -2.04 -0.02 8.15
C GLU A 152 -2.58 0.13 6.71
N GLY A 153 -3.11 -0.96 6.14
CA GLY A 153 -3.54 -1.01 4.72
C GLY A 153 -2.41 -0.84 3.70
N GLY A 154 -1.15 -0.72 4.14
CA GLY A 154 0.01 -0.49 3.28
C GLY A 154 0.03 0.89 2.64
N HIS A 155 -0.71 1.88 3.16
CA HIS A 155 -0.67 3.22 2.60
C HIS A 155 0.66 3.90 2.94
N LEU A 156 1.45 4.28 1.93
CA LEU A 156 2.74 4.96 2.10
C LEU A 156 2.60 6.43 1.68
N PRO A 157 2.30 7.38 2.59
CA PRO A 157 2.34 8.81 2.28
C PRO A 157 3.68 9.23 1.67
N ARG A 158 3.66 10.25 0.82
CA ARG A 158 4.90 10.71 0.15
C ARG A 158 6.02 11.09 1.15
N PRO A 159 5.77 11.78 2.27
CA PRO A 159 6.83 12.19 3.20
C PRO A 159 7.54 11.03 3.91
N VAL A 160 6.84 9.92 4.18
CA VAL A 160 7.45 8.77 4.89
C VAL A 160 8.43 7.99 4.02
N ARG A 161 8.36 8.16 2.69
CA ARG A 161 9.26 7.48 1.76
C ARG A 161 10.64 8.16 1.76
N PRO A 162 11.74 7.41 1.66
CA PRO A 162 13.07 8.00 1.45
C PRO A 162 13.14 8.82 0.17
N LYS A 163 14.03 9.83 0.13
CA LYS A 163 14.06 10.86 -0.93
C LYS A 163 14.09 10.27 -2.34
N VAL A 164 14.93 9.26 -2.58
CA VAL A 164 15.04 8.58 -3.88
C VAL A 164 13.73 7.90 -4.28
N LEU A 165 13.04 7.27 -3.33
CA LEU A 165 11.77 6.56 -3.55
C LEU A 165 10.54 7.47 -3.61
N ARG A 166 10.66 8.75 -3.23
CA ARG A 166 9.62 9.76 -3.48
C ARG A 166 9.50 10.09 -4.97
N ALA A 167 10.63 10.12 -5.68
CA ALA A 167 10.69 10.38 -7.11
C ALA A 167 10.60 9.08 -7.93
N GLY A 168 11.17 7.98 -7.41
CA GLY A 168 11.21 6.69 -8.09
C GLY A 168 9.94 5.83 -7.97
N ILE A 169 8.78 6.40 -7.59
CA ILE A 169 7.53 5.62 -7.61
C ILE A 169 7.05 5.45 -9.05
N LEU A 170 6.78 4.20 -9.42
CA LEU A 170 6.31 3.83 -10.76
C LEU A 170 4.82 3.55 -10.79
N GLY A 171 4.27 3.08 -9.66
CA GLY A 171 2.86 2.79 -9.56
C GLY A 171 2.45 2.44 -8.14
N ARG A 172 1.15 2.64 -7.89
CA ARG A 172 0.45 2.19 -6.69
C ARG A 172 -0.81 1.49 -7.15
N ILE A 173 -0.89 0.18 -6.95
CA ILE A 173 -2.01 -0.66 -7.37
C ILE A 173 -2.88 -0.97 -6.15
N PRO A 174 -4.19 -0.67 -6.17
CA PRO A 174 -5.09 -1.03 -5.09
C PRO A 174 -5.21 -2.56 -4.94
N PRO A 175 -5.46 -3.06 -3.72
CA PRO A 175 -5.75 -4.48 -3.55
C PRO A 175 -7.07 -4.84 -4.26
N LEU A 176 -7.24 -6.13 -4.57
CA LEU A 176 -8.47 -6.62 -5.19
C LEU A 176 -9.68 -6.29 -4.32
N GLY A 177 -10.74 -5.77 -4.95
CA GLY A 177 -11.99 -5.41 -4.27
C GLY A 177 -11.95 -4.10 -3.46
N PHE A 178 -10.88 -3.31 -3.55
CA PHE A 178 -10.80 -2.01 -2.88
C PHE A 178 -11.55 -0.91 -3.65
N ALA A 179 -12.42 -0.18 -2.95
CA ALA A 179 -13.27 0.88 -3.51
C ALA A 179 -13.20 2.22 -2.75
N GLY A 180 -12.21 2.40 -1.87
CA GLY A 180 -11.98 3.66 -1.14
C GLY A 180 -11.06 4.62 -1.89
N ASP A 181 -10.79 5.81 -1.32
CA ASP A 181 -9.74 6.72 -1.82
C ASP A 181 -8.39 5.98 -1.92
N PRO A 182 -7.66 6.05 -3.05
CA PRO A 182 -7.78 6.96 -4.21
C PRO A 182 -8.53 6.37 -5.42
N VAL A 183 -9.33 5.33 -5.24
CA VAL A 183 -10.02 4.64 -6.35
C VAL A 183 -11.36 5.31 -6.61
N GLU A 184 -11.54 5.82 -7.83
CA GLU A 184 -12.81 6.38 -8.30
C GLU A 184 -13.43 5.45 -9.36
N PRO A 185 -14.75 5.12 -9.26
CA PRO A 185 -15.40 4.28 -10.24
C PRO A 185 -15.58 5.00 -11.58
N LEU A 186 -15.14 4.36 -12.68
CA LEU A 186 -15.39 4.84 -14.04
C LEU A 186 -16.68 4.21 -14.59
N SER A 187 -17.63 5.05 -15.03
CA SER A 187 -18.84 4.60 -15.72
C SER A 187 -18.66 4.70 -17.23
N PRO A 188 -18.96 3.65 -18.02
CA PRO A 188 -18.88 3.74 -19.48
C PRO A 188 -19.95 4.70 -20.01
N THR A 189 -19.55 5.64 -20.86
CA THR A 189 -20.51 6.50 -21.57
C THR A 189 -21.34 5.65 -22.54
N PRO A 190 -22.68 5.76 -22.54
CA PRO A 190 -23.52 5.06 -23.51
C PRO A 190 -23.12 5.44 -24.94
N ARG A 191 -22.80 4.45 -25.78
CA ARG A 191 -22.65 4.69 -27.22
C ARG A 191 -24.04 4.85 -27.82
N HIS A 192 -24.40 6.06 -28.25
CA HIS A 192 -25.59 6.25 -29.08
C HIS A 192 -25.37 5.55 -30.41
N SER A 193 -26.14 4.49 -30.68
CA SER A 193 -26.20 3.88 -32.01
C SER A 193 -26.91 4.86 -32.95
N THR A 194 -26.17 5.47 -33.87
CA THR A 194 -26.79 6.12 -35.03
C THR A 194 -27.40 5.02 -35.90
N HIS A 195 -28.69 4.75 -35.74
CA HIS A 195 -29.43 4.00 -36.75
C HIS A 195 -29.47 4.86 -38.01
N GLY A 196 -28.73 4.41 -39.03
CA GLY A 196 -28.86 4.90 -40.38
C GLY A 196 -30.30 4.63 -40.83
N SER A 197 -31.02 5.69 -41.13
CA SER A 197 -32.24 5.63 -41.92
C SER A 197 -31.82 5.28 -43.35
N ASP A 198 -31.88 3.99 -43.68
CA ASP A 198 -31.93 3.55 -45.08
C ASP A 198 -33.27 4.04 -45.65
N ASN A 199 -33.21 5.12 -46.43
CA ASN A 199 -34.35 5.63 -47.19
C ASN A 199 -34.69 4.64 -48.31
N VAL A 200 -35.88 4.05 -48.23
CA VAL A 200 -36.60 3.41 -49.35
C VAL A 200 -37.41 4.47 -50.07
#